data_AF-A0A929ZH05-F1
#
_entry.id   AF-A0A929ZH05-F1
#
_cell.length_a   1.000
_cell.length_b   1.000
_cell.length_c   1.000
_cell.angle_alpha   90.00
_cell.angle_beta   90.00
_cell.angle_gamma   90.00
#
_symmetry.space_group_name_H-M   'P 1'
#
loop_
_entity.id
_entity.type
_entity.pdbx_description
1 polymer ?
#
loop_
_entity_poly.entity_id
_entity_poly.type
_entity_poly.pdbx_seq_one_letter_code
_entity_poly.pdbx_strand_id
1 'polypeptide(L)'
;LQTRVGKRTAAAAFRVATQLVDEKLITMDEALTRVTGDQLTQLMFPQFDAKADKELIARGMAASPGAAVGKIAFNNAQAIEAASEGVKTVLVRRETNPDDLPGMVAAEGVLTPRGGKTSHAAVVARGMGKTCVCGAESLVIDEAAGTVTIGDLVLTADDTIAIDGQTGEIFRGEVPVADSPVTTYLADGLEAGIAAAGEDQGTRELVEAVDKLLAHADKVRRLEVRANADNPEDAERARSFGAQGIGLCRTEHMFLGERRPLVERAILSAPESAERQAAFDELEKLQKQDFLEMLEVMDGKSMTVRLIDPPLHEFMPALIELETKVAVGKATGTLDPADEAMLVEVRRMHEQNPMLGLRGVRLGIYLPGLFALQMRALCEAAADLVARGLNPRPEIMVPLVGSVRELQLVREEAEGIIASVAASHGVGLSGVSI
;
A
#
# COMPACT_ATOMS: atom_id res chain seq x y z
N LEU A 1 1.76 48.20 0.76
CA LEU A 1 0.37 48.64 1.05
C LEU A 1 -0.62 47.50 1.24
N GLN A 2 -0.30 46.23 0.92
CA GLN A 2 -1.23 45.10 1.10
C GLN A 2 -0.85 44.26 2.33
N THR A 3 -1.85 43.75 3.05
CA THR A 3 -1.70 42.71 4.08
C THR A 3 -2.50 41.47 3.68
N ARG A 4 -1.98 40.28 3.98
CA ARG A 4 -2.61 38.96 3.73
C ARG A 4 -1.99 37.92 4.65
N VAL A 5 -2.64 36.78 4.81
CA VAL A 5 -2.02 35.62 5.48
C VAL A 5 -0.75 35.23 4.72
N GLY A 6 0.39 35.23 5.41
CA GLY A 6 1.67 34.85 4.84
C GLY A 6 1.68 33.39 4.43
N LYS A 7 2.06 33.11 3.18
CA LYS A 7 2.41 31.76 2.75
C LYS A 7 3.63 31.30 3.55
N ARG A 8 3.62 30.04 3.97
CA ARG A 8 4.63 29.45 4.85
C ARG A 8 4.86 28.00 4.47
N THR A 9 6.03 27.47 4.82
CA THR A 9 6.31 26.03 4.69
C THR A 9 5.47 25.24 5.70
N ALA A 10 5.35 23.92 5.50
CA ALA A 10 4.69 23.04 6.46
C ALA A 10 5.32 23.19 7.85
N ALA A 11 6.65 23.15 7.96
CA ALA A 11 7.35 23.26 9.24
C ALA A 11 7.06 24.58 9.97
N ALA A 12 7.06 25.69 9.24
CA ALA A 12 6.73 27.00 9.79
C ALA A 12 5.24 27.10 10.19
N ALA A 13 4.32 26.40 9.51
CA ALA A 13 2.91 26.39 9.88
C ALA A 13 2.71 25.79 11.27
N PHE A 14 3.27 24.61 11.53
CA PHE A 14 3.16 23.91 12.82
C PHE A 14 3.82 24.71 13.95
N ARG A 15 5.05 25.20 13.76
CA ARG A 15 5.76 26.00 14.76
C ARG A 15 5.04 27.31 15.09
N VAL A 16 4.62 28.07 14.08
CA VAL A 16 3.90 29.34 14.33
C VAL A 16 2.55 29.10 14.99
N ALA A 17 1.82 28.03 14.62
CA ALA A 17 0.54 27.71 15.24
C ALA A 17 0.68 27.47 16.74
N THR A 18 1.69 26.71 17.17
CA THR A 18 1.94 26.42 18.59
C THR A 18 2.54 27.59 19.34
N GLN A 19 3.47 28.36 18.74
CA GLN A 19 4.00 29.58 19.35
C GLN A 19 2.91 30.62 19.65
N LEU A 20 1.94 30.81 18.74
CA LEU A 20 0.81 31.70 18.97
C LEU A 20 -0.10 31.23 20.12
N VAL A 21 -0.17 29.92 20.38
CA VAL A 21 -0.85 29.38 21.56
C VAL A 21 -0.05 29.66 22.83
N ASP A 22 1.26 29.42 22.79
CA ASP A 22 2.17 29.66 23.92
C ASP A 22 2.17 31.16 24.32
N GLU A 23 2.04 32.06 23.33
CA GLU A 23 1.85 33.52 23.50
C GLU A 23 0.42 33.92 23.89
N LYS A 24 -0.51 32.96 24.02
CA LYS A 24 -1.93 33.16 24.36
C LYS A 24 -2.70 34.05 23.38
N LEU A 25 -2.28 34.09 22.12
CA LEU A 25 -2.94 34.84 21.05
C LEU A 25 -4.09 34.04 20.42
N ILE A 26 -3.99 32.71 20.41
CA ILE A 26 -5.02 31.79 19.89
C ILE A 26 -5.19 30.58 20.81
N THR A 27 -6.30 29.85 20.66
CA THR A 27 -6.54 28.58 21.36
C THR A 27 -5.91 27.40 20.62
N MET A 28 -5.78 26.25 21.28
CA MET A 28 -5.35 25.00 20.61
C MET A 28 -6.33 24.56 19.51
N ASP A 29 -7.64 24.78 19.70
CA ASP A 29 -8.65 24.50 18.66
C ASP A 29 -8.40 25.36 17.43
N GLU A 30 -8.13 26.65 17.60
CA GLU A 30 -7.82 27.54 16.48
C GLU A 30 -6.47 27.17 15.83
N ALA A 31 -5.45 26.82 16.61
CA ALA A 31 -4.16 26.38 16.09
C ALA A 31 -4.28 25.15 15.19
N LEU A 32 -5.13 24.20 15.56
CA LEU A 32 -5.39 23.00 14.76
C LEU A 32 -6.03 23.34 13.40
N THR A 33 -6.87 24.38 13.32
CA THR A 33 -7.43 24.85 12.04
C THR A 33 -6.42 25.56 11.12
N ARG A 34 -5.23 25.90 11.63
CA ARG A 34 -4.18 26.62 10.89
C ARG A 34 -3.13 25.70 10.25
N VAL A 35 -3.25 24.39 10.47
CA VAL A 35 -2.41 23.35 9.86
C VAL A 35 -3.28 22.36 9.10
N THR A 36 -2.69 21.59 8.18
CA THR A 36 -3.43 20.58 7.39
C THR A 36 -2.74 19.23 7.40
N GLY A 37 -3.50 18.16 7.12
CA GLY A 37 -2.97 16.81 6.92
C GLY A 37 -1.92 16.76 5.81
N ASP A 38 -2.16 17.42 4.68
CA ASP A 38 -1.18 17.50 3.59
C ASP A 38 0.15 18.11 4.01
N GLN A 39 0.12 19.09 4.93
CA GLN A 39 1.34 19.66 5.49
C GLN A 39 2.03 18.66 6.41
N LEU A 40 1.30 17.89 7.21
CA LEU A 40 1.88 16.81 8.01
C LEU A 40 2.54 15.76 7.12
N THR A 41 1.86 15.31 6.06
CA THR A 41 2.43 14.37 5.07
C THR A 41 3.72 14.91 4.47
N GLN A 42 3.78 16.22 4.16
CA GLN A 42 5.01 16.87 3.68
C GLN A 42 6.18 16.81 4.67
N LEU A 43 5.90 16.75 5.96
CA LEU A 43 6.91 16.64 7.00
C LEU A 43 7.39 15.20 7.21
N MET A 44 6.61 14.21 6.79
CA MET A 44 6.92 12.78 6.92
C MET A 44 7.83 12.24 5.82
N PHE A 45 8.10 13.02 4.77
CA PHE A 45 8.91 12.52 3.67
C PHE A 45 10.34 12.20 4.13
N PRO A 46 10.93 11.08 3.67
CA PRO A 46 12.30 10.71 3.99
C PRO A 46 13.29 11.80 3.62
N GLN A 47 14.41 11.87 4.35
CA GLN A 47 15.46 12.87 4.14
C GLN A 47 16.80 12.18 3.95
N PHE A 48 17.73 12.83 3.24
CA PHE A 48 19.11 12.35 3.21
C PHE A 48 19.78 12.58 4.56
N ASP A 49 20.61 11.63 4.99
CA ASP A 49 21.49 11.84 6.14
C ASP A 49 22.32 13.12 5.92
N ALA A 50 22.27 14.03 6.89
CA ALA A 50 22.97 15.30 6.84
C ALA A 50 24.51 15.11 6.86
N LYS A 51 24.99 13.97 7.36
CA LYS A 51 26.43 13.64 7.46
C LYS A 51 26.97 12.86 6.27
N ALA A 52 26.11 12.40 5.37
CA ALA A 52 26.54 11.64 4.21
C ALA A 52 27.27 12.54 3.20
N ASP A 53 28.33 12.00 2.59
CA ASP A 53 28.97 12.61 1.43
C ASP A 53 28.01 12.58 0.23
N LYS A 54 27.89 13.71 -0.45
CA LYS A 54 26.95 13.90 -1.56
C LYS A 54 27.68 14.43 -2.79
N GLU A 55 27.77 13.62 -3.84
CA GLU A 55 28.33 14.04 -5.14
C GLU A 55 27.21 14.61 -6.01
N LEU A 56 27.03 15.93 -6.01
CA LEU A 56 26.02 16.61 -6.82
C LEU A 56 26.38 16.51 -8.31
N ILE A 57 25.50 15.90 -9.11
CA ILE A 57 25.69 15.73 -10.56
C ILE A 57 24.77 16.62 -11.39
N ALA A 58 23.57 16.92 -10.91
CA ALA A 58 22.62 17.77 -11.63
C ALA A 58 21.62 18.41 -10.66
N ARG A 59 20.85 19.38 -11.18
CA ARG A 59 19.75 19.98 -10.45
C ARG A 59 18.57 20.20 -11.39
N GLY A 60 17.39 19.79 -10.94
CA GLY A 60 16.12 20.08 -11.57
C GLY A 60 15.23 20.92 -10.67
N MET A 61 13.93 20.81 -10.91
CA MET A 61 12.88 21.43 -10.14
C MET A 61 12.34 20.47 -9.09
N ALA A 62 12.37 20.89 -7.82
CA ALA A 62 11.67 20.25 -6.72
C ALA A 62 10.15 20.15 -7.01
N ALA A 63 9.70 18.95 -7.43
CA ALA A 63 8.34 18.71 -7.89
C ALA A 63 7.48 18.04 -6.81
N SER A 64 8.03 17.07 -6.10
CA SER A 64 7.42 16.41 -4.94
C SER A 64 8.51 16.14 -3.90
N PRO A 65 8.32 16.54 -2.62
CA PRO A 65 9.35 16.47 -1.57
C PRO A 65 9.79 15.04 -1.25
N GLY A 66 10.92 14.92 -0.56
CA GLY A 66 11.48 13.65 -0.06
C GLY A 66 12.85 13.32 -0.64
N ALA A 67 13.47 12.27 -0.10
CA ALA A 67 14.71 11.71 -0.58
C ALA A 67 14.44 10.31 -1.14
N ALA A 68 14.95 10.02 -2.34
CA ALA A 68 14.84 8.70 -2.95
C ALA A 68 16.19 8.26 -3.50
N VAL A 69 16.50 6.97 -3.33
CA VAL A 69 17.72 6.33 -3.82
C VAL A 69 17.38 5.01 -4.44
N GLY A 70 18.00 4.71 -5.57
CA GLY A 70 17.87 3.43 -6.23
C GLY A 70 18.61 3.37 -7.54
N LYS A 71 18.65 2.17 -8.11
CA LYS A 71 19.14 1.95 -9.47
C LYS A 71 18.27 2.67 -10.49
N ILE A 72 18.87 3.05 -11.61
CA ILE A 72 18.11 3.70 -12.68
C ILE A 72 17.21 2.67 -13.39
N ALA A 73 15.90 2.96 -13.44
CA ALA A 73 14.96 2.24 -14.28
C ALA A 73 14.44 3.16 -15.40
N PHE A 74 14.52 2.73 -16.65
CA PHE A 74 14.11 3.53 -17.82
C PHE A 74 12.69 3.23 -18.31
N ASN A 75 12.07 2.17 -17.79
CA ASN A 75 10.71 1.75 -18.15
C ASN A 75 10.01 1.02 -17.00
N ASN A 76 8.70 0.82 -17.15
CA ASN A 76 7.86 0.16 -16.14
C ASN A 76 8.31 -1.26 -15.81
N ALA A 77 8.67 -2.06 -16.82
CA ALA A 77 9.06 -3.45 -16.62
C ALA A 77 10.29 -3.55 -15.71
N GLN A 78 11.31 -2.73 -15.95
CA GLN A 78 12.51 -2.66 -15.11
C GLN A 78 12.19 -2.24 -13.67
N ALA A 79 11.34 -1.23 -13.48
CA ALA A 79 10.96 -0.79 -12.14
C ALA A 79 10.16 -1.84 -11.36
N ILE A 80 9.23 -2.53 -12.05
CA ILE A 80 8.38 -3.57 -11.45
C ILE A 80 9.19 -4.83 -11.14
N GLU A 81 10.05 -5.26 -12.06
CA GLU A 81 10.94 -6.42 -11.88
C GLU A 81 11.89 -6.18 -10.71
N ALA A 82 12.58 -5.03 -10.69
CA ALA A 82 13.46 -4.66 -9.59
C ALA A 82 12.71 -4.61 -8.23
N ALA A 83 11.49 -4.04 -8.21
CA ALA A 83 10.67 -4.04 -7.00
C ALA A 83 10.31 -5.46 -6.54
N SER A 84 10.02 -6.39 -7.47
CA SER A 84 9.74 -7.80 -7.13
C SER A 84 10.97 -8.53 -6.56
N GLU A 85 12.18 -8.09 -6.90
CA GLU A 85 13.45 -8.56 -6.34
C GLU A 85 13.89 -7.81 -5.06
N GLY A 86 13.11 -6.84 -4.58
CA GLY A 86 13.46 -6.00 -3.43
C GLY A 86 14.55 -4.95 -3.72
N VAL A 87 14.85 -4.70 -5.00
CA VAL A 87 15.83 -3.71 -5.45
C VAL A 87 15.14 -2.36 -5.64
N LYS A 88 15.60 -1.35 -4.89
CA LYS A 88 15.09 0.03 -5.00
C LYS A 88 15.50 0.67 -6.31
N THR A 89 14.57 1.39 -6.95
CA THR A 89 14.82 2.07 -8.23
C THR A 89 14.35 3.53 -8.23
N VAL A 90 14.97 4.34 -9.08
CA VAL A 90 14.48 5.66 -9.48
C VAL A 90 14.04 5.56 -10.94
N LEU A 91 12.77 5.85 -11.20
CA LEU A 91 12.22 5.83 -12.56
C LEU A 91 12.67 7.09 -13.30
N VAL A 92 13.50 6.91 -14.33
CA VAL A 92 14.06 7.96 -15.17
C VAL A 92 13.39 7.91 -16.54
N ARG A 93 12.56 8.92 -16.84
CA ARG A 93 11.80 9.01 -18.11
C ARG A 93 12.01 10.38 -18.74
N ARG A 94 11.98 10.48 -20.07
CA ARG A 94 12.00 11.79 -20.75
C ARG A 94 10.84 12.68 -20.31
N GLU A 95 9.67 12.07 -20.25
CA GLU A 95 8.43 12.59 -19.69
C GLU A 95 7.57 11.39 -19.29
N THR A 96 6.69 11.56 -18.30
CA THR A 96 5.75 10.50 -17.89
C THR A 96 4.38 10.75 -18.50
N ASN A 97 3.64 9.68 -18.76
CA ASN A 97 2.24 9.69 -19.15
C ASN A 97 1.44 8.67 -18.28
N PRO A 98 0.10 8.55 -18.45
CA PRO A 98 -0.72 7.66 -17.63
C PRO A 98 -0.29 6.18 -17.66
N ASP A 99 0.31 5.69 -18.75
CA ASP A 99 0.77 4.31 -18.87
C ASP A 99 2.02 4.05 -18.01
N ASP A 100 2.75 5.08 -17.59
CA ASP A 100 3.91 4.97 -16.71
C ASP A 100 3.52 4.79 -15.22
N LEU A 101 2.22 4.85 -14.88
CA LEU A 101 1.74 4.77 -13.49
C LEU A 101 2.24 3.51 -12.74
N PRO A 102 2.20 2.29 -13.29
CA PRO A 102 2.72 1.11 -12.60
C PRO A 102 4.20 1.23 -12.24
N GLY A 103 5.03 1.80 -13.12
CA GLY A 103 6.44 2.05 -12.84
C GLY A 103 6.65 3.14 -11.78
N MET A 104 5.83 4.20 -11.80
CA MET A 104 5.87 5.27 -10.80
C MET A 104 5.48 4.76 -9.40
N VAL A 105 4.57 3.79 -9.32
CA VAL A 105 4.22 3.11 -8.05
C VAL A 105 5.39 2.28 -7.54
N ALA A 106 6.02 1.51 -8.43
CA ALA A 106 7.11 0.59 -8.09
C ALA A 106 8.42 1.30 -7.67
N ALA A 107 8.74 2.45 -8.27
CA ALA A 107 9.97 3.17 -7.99
C ALA A 107 9.93 3.99 -6.68
N GLU A 108 11.08 4.22 -6.04
CA GLU A 108 11.23 5.08 -4.86
C GLU A 108 11.06 6.56 -5.20
N GLY A 109 11.40 6.95 -6.42
CA GLY A 109 11.25 8.31 -6.91
C GLY A 109 11.23 8.40 -8.42
N VAL A 110 10.84 9.56 -8.92
CA VAL A 110 10.67 9.84 -10.35
C VAL A 110 11.50 11.04 -10.77
N LEU A 111 12.30 10.86 -11.82
CA LEU A 111 13.17 11.88 -12.39
C LEU A 111 12.87 12.11 -13.87
N THR A 112 12.60 13.37 -14.24
CA THR A 112 12.37 13.75 -15.63
C THR A 112 13.18 14.98 -16.04
N PRO A 113 13.78 15.02 -17.25
CA PRO A 113 14.48 16.19 -17.77
C PRO A 113 13.50 17.28 -18.23
N ARG A 114 12.26 16.89 -18.55
CA ARG A 114 11.18 17.81 -18.97
C ARG A 114 10.05 17.85 -17.95
N GLY A 115 9.25 18.90 -18.05
CA GLY A 115 8.07 19.11 -17.21
C GLY A 115 8.31 20.08 -16.05
N GLY A 116 7.29 20.86 -15.70
CA GLY A 116 7.29 21.78 -14.55
C GLY A 116 6.48 21.27 -13.37
N LYS A 117 6.18 22.13 -12.38
CA LYS A 117 5.41 21.77 -11.17
C LYS A 117 3.99 21.22 -11.43
N THR A 118 3.48 21.38 -12.64
CA THR A 118 2.14 20.91 -13.07
C THR A 118 2.23 19.83 -14.14
N SER A 119 3.41 19.24 -14.38
CA SER A 119 3.56 18.11 -15.27
C SER A 119 2.85 16.88 -14.72
N HIS A 120 2.59 15.89 -15.58
CA HIS A 120 2.02 14.60 -15.17
C HIS A 120 2.83 13.99 -14.01
N ALA A 121 4.15 13.89 -14.16
CA ALA A 121 5.06 13.36 -13.13
C ALA A 121 4.89 14.10 -11.80
N ALA A 122 4.92 15.44 -11.82
CA ALA A 122 4.84 16.26 -10.62
C ALA A 122 3.49 16.12 -9.89
N VAL A 123 2.39 16.04 -10.64
CA VAL A 123 1.04 15.92 -10.06
C VAL A 123 0.81 14.53 -9.48
N VAL A 124 1.15 13.48 -10.25
CA VAL A 124 0.95 12.09 -9.83
C VAL A 124 1.87 11.72 -8.67
N ALA A 125 3.16 12.05 -8.75
CA ALA A 125 4.10 11.75 -7.66
C ALA A 125 3.71 12.45 -6.35
N ARG A 126 3.22 13.69 -6.43
CA ARG A 126 2.72 14.41 -5.24
C ARG A 126 1.46 13.77 -4.67
N GLY A 127 0.54 13.34 -5.51
CA GLY A 127 -0.69 12.63 -5.07
C GLY A 127 -0.39 11.29 -4.40
N MET A 128 0.70 10.63 -4.81
CA MET A 128 1.12 9.33 -4.27
C MET A 128 2.16 9.43 -3.14
N GLY A 129 2.63 10.63 -2.80
CA GLY A 129 3.69 10.80 -1.81
C GLY A 129 5.05 10.21 -2.24
N LYS A 130 5.34 10.19 -3.55
CA LYS A 130 6.65 9.78 -4.09
C LYS A 130 7.56 10.98 -4.31
N THR A 131 8.85 10.82 -4.04
CA THR A 131 9.87 11.85 -4.30
C THR A 131 9.97 12.11 -5.80
N CYS A 132 9.97 13.37 -6.22
CA CYS A 132 10.03 13.71 -7.63
C CYS A 132 10.81 14.98 -7.94
N VAL A 133 11.71 14.87 -8.92
CA VAL A 133 12.46 15.97 -9.50
C VAL A 133 12.13 16.03 -10.99
N CYS A 134 11.58 17.15 -11.45
CA CYS A 134 11.23 17.36 -12.87
C CYS A 134 12.09 18.47 -13.49
N GLY A 135 12.12 18.56 -14.81
CA GLY A 135 12.75 19.70 -15.49
C GLY A 135 14.27 19.76 -15.28
N ALA A 136 14.92 18.61 -15.10
CA ALA A 136 16.38 18.53 -15.02
C ALA A 136 16.98 18.59 -16.44
N GLU A 137 16.95 19.77 -17.07
CA GLU A 137 17.28 19.97 -18.50
C GLU A 137 18.70 19.52 -18.89
N SER A 138 19.61 19.43 -17.93
CA SER A 138 20.98 18.93 -18.13
C SER A 138 21.06 17.42 -18.40
N LEU A 139 19.97 16.66 -18.19
CA LEU A 139 19.91 15.23 -18.44
C LEU A 139 19.49 14.94 -19.87
N VAL A 140 20.30 14.15 -20.57
CA VAL A 140 19.97 13.60 -21.89
C VAL A 140 19.70 12.12 -21.74
N ILE A 141 18.42 11.73 -21.83
CA ILE A 141 18.00 10.33 -21.73
C ILE A 141 17.88 9.72 -23.14
N ASP A 142 18.54 8.58 -23.33
CA ASP A 142 18.38 7.66 -24.45
C ASP A 142 17.77 6.34 -23.95
N GLU A 143 16.46 6.21 -24.15
CA GLU A 143 15.69 5.04 -23.69
C GLU A 143 16.01 3.77 -24.50
N ALA A 144 16.45 3.90 -25.75
CA ALA A 144 16.79 2.74 -26.59
C ALA A 144 18.17 2.18 -26.22
N ALA A 145 19.12 3.07 -25.89
CA ALA A 145 20.43 2.68 -25.40
C ALA A 145 20.45 2.36 -23.89
N GLY A 146 19.41 2.76 -23.14
CA GLY A 146 19.35 2.56 -21.68
C GLY A 146 20.38 3.41 -20.94
N THR A 147 20.54 4.67 -21.34
CA THR A 147 21.56 5.58 -20.76
C THR A 147 20.99 6.95 -20.43
N VAL A 148 21.54 7.57 -19.39
CA VAL A 148 21.34 8.98 -19.06
C VAL A 148 22.70 9.69 -19.02
N THR A 149 22.81 10.78 -19.78
CA THR A 149 24.05 11.55 -19.91
C THR A 149 23.90 12.91 -19.24
N ILE A 150 24.89 13.29 -18.43
CA ILE A 150 24.98 14.56 -17.71
C ILE A 150 26.38 15.13 -17.95
N GLY A 151 26.50 16.06 -18.89
CA GLY A 151 27.82 16.54 -19.35
C GLY A 151 28.64 15.38 -19.93
N ASP A 152 29.80 15.09 -19.32
CA ASP A 152 30.68 13.98 -19.73
C ASP A 152 30.37 12.66 -18.99
N LEU A 153 29.47 12.67 -18.01
CA LEU A 153 29.08 11.49 -17.24
C LEU A 153 27.96 10.75 -17.96
N VAL A 154 28.15 9.44 -18.19
CA VAL A 154 27.13 8.54 -18.72
C VAL A 154 26.79 7.50 -17.66
N LEU A 155 25.51 7.38 -17.33
CA LEU A 155 24.99 6.41 -16.35
C LEU A 155 24.06 5.41 -17.04
N THR A 156 24.04 4.17 -16.56
CA THR A 156 23.22 3.07 -17.08
C THR A 156 22.25 2.55 -16.01
N ALA A 157 21.50 1.49 -16.31
CA ALA A 157 20.60 0.84 -15.34
C ALA A 157 21.33 0.19 -14.14
N ASP A 158 22.64 -0.04 -14.26
CA ASP A 158 23.46 -0.58 -13.17
C ASP A 158 23.89 0.49 -12.17
N ASP A 159 23.84 1.76 -12.57
CA ASP A 159 24.22 2.88 -11.73
C ASP A 159 23.10 3.26 -10.75
N THR A 160 23.52 3.70 -9.58
CA THR A 160 22.63 4.19 -8.52
C THR A 160 22.67 5.71 -8.49
N ILE A 161 21.49 6.31 -8.34
CA ILE A 161 21.32 7.75 -8.16
C ILE A 161 20.46 8.05 -6.95
N ALA A 162 20.64 9.26 -6.43
CA ALA A 162 19.87 9.80 -5.34
C ALA A 162 19.23 11.13 -5.76
N ILE A 163 17.94 11.33 -5.48
CA ILE A 163 17.22 12.56 -5.81
C ILE A 163 16.62 13.21 -4.56
N ASP A 164 16.78 14.52 -4.45
CA ASP A 164 16.17 15.37 -3.43
C ASP A 164 14.97 16.13 -4.02
N GLY A 165 13.77 15.69 -3.68
CA GLY A 165 12.52 16.30 -4.09
C GLY A 165 12.22 17.65 -3.43
N GLN A 166 12.94 18.02 -2.38
CA GLN A 166 12.81 19.30 -1.67
C GLN A 166 13.70 20.38 -2.29
N THR A 167 14.96 20.05 -2.61
CA THR A 167 15.92 21.00 -3.22
C THR A 167 15.98 20.92 -4.74
N GLY A 168 15.54 19.79 -5.33
CA GLY A 168 15.67 19.48 -6.75
C GLY A 168 17.05 18.94 -7.12
N GLU A 169 17.90 18.62 -6.15
CA GLU A 169 19.26 18.14 -6.38
C GLU A 169 19.28 16.65 -6.76
N ILE A 170 20.25 16.29 -7.58
CA ILE A 170 20.47 14.93 -8.08
C ILE A 170 21.92 14.57 -7.78
N PHE A 171 22.13 13.48 -7.05
CA PHE A 171 23.44 13.01 -6.62
C PHE A 171 23.78 11.67 -7.25
N ARG A 172 25.08 11.45 -7.44
CA ARG A 172 25.62 10.16 -7.88
C ARG A 172 25.79 9.22 -6.70
N GLY A 173 25.48 7.95 -6.94
CA GLY A 173 25.69 6.88 -5.97
C GLY A 173 24.60 6.82 -4.90
N GLU A 174 24.85 5.98 -3.92
CA GLU A 174 23.98 5.83 -2.76
C GLU A 174 24.22 6.97 -1.77
N VAL A 175 23.14 7.65 -1.41
CA VAL A 175 23.13 8.60 -0.28
C VAL A 175 22.20 8.00 0.78
N PRO A 176 22.69 7.67 1.99
CA PRO A 176 21.84 7.13 3.04
C PRO A 176 20.57 7.96 3.24
N VAL A 177 19.42 7.31 3.10
CA VAL A 177 18.10 7.89 3.37
C VAL A 177 17.71 7.50 4.78
N ALA A 178 17.32 8.48 5.57
CA ALA A 178 16.78 8.30 6.90
C ALA A 178 15.32 8.77 6.93
N ASP A 179 14.56 8.21 7.86
CA ASP A 179 13.25 8.73 8.19
C ASP A 179 13.35 10.17 8.67
N SER A 180 12.34 10.98 8.35
CA SER A 180 12.26 12.33 8.90
C SER A 180 12.12 12.27 10.42
N PRO A 181 12.61 13.27 11.17
CA PRO A 181 12.38 13.33 12.61
C PRO A 181 10.89 13.31 13.00
N VAL A 182 9.99 13.77 12.13
CA VAL A 182 8.53 13.68 12.32
C VAL A 182 8.04 12.25 12.12
N THR A 183 8.56 11.52 11.14
CA THR A 183 8.24 10.10 10.93
C THR A 183 8.74 9.25 12.09
N THR A 184 9.97 9.47 12.56
CA THR A 184 10.51 8.81 13.76
C THR A 184 9.66 9.14 14.99
N TYR A 185 9.20 10.39 15.13
CA TYR A 185 8.24 10.75 16.19
C TYR A 185 6.94 9.94 16.10
N LEU A 186 6.35 9.84 14.90
CA LEU A 186 5.10 9.12 14.70
C LEU A 186 5.24 7.63 14.95
N ALA A 187 6.40 7.03 14.64
CA ALA A 187 6.66 5.61 14.85
C ALA A 187 7.04 5.29 16.31
N ASP A 188 7.97 6.05 16.87
CA ASP A 188 8.73 5.68 18.07
C ASP A 188 8.50 6.65 19.26
N GLY A 189 7.73 7.72 19.04
CA GLY A 189 7.36 8.71 20.05
C GLY A 189 8.27 9.94 20.11
N LEU A 190 7.88 10.88 20.97
CA LEU A 190 8.48 12.22 21.05
C LEU A 190 9.98 12.21 21.33
N GLU A 191 10.45 11.37 22.25
CA GLU A 191 11.87 11.30 22.60
C GLU A 191 12.73 10.87 21.41
N ALA A 192 12.28 9.88 20.64
CA ALA A 192 12.96 9.40 19.45
C ALA A 192 12.98 10.45 18.34
N GLY A 193 11.87 11.14 18.11
CA GLY A 193 11.82 12.24 17.14
C GLY A 193 12.74 13.42 17.49
N ILE A 194 12.81 13.80 18.78
CA ILE A 194 13.74 14.84 19.25
C ILE A 194 15.20 14.39 19.08
N ALA A 195 15.51 13.11 19.36
CA ALA A 195 16.84 12.55 19.14
C ALA A 195 17.22 12.55 17.65
N ALA A 196 16.29 12.17 16.76
CA ALA A 196 16.46 12.18 15.32
C ALA A 196 16.70 13.59 14.75
N ALA A 197 16.13 14.63 15.38
CA ALA A 197 16.38 16.03 15.02
C ALA A 197 17.83 16.48 15.29
N GLY A 198 18.63 15.70 16.02
CA GLY A 198 20.03 16.02 16.30
C GLY A 198 20.16 17.34 17.04
N GLU A 199 21.12 18.19 16.66
CA GLU A 199 21.35 19.51 17.26
C GLU A 199 20.50 20.64 16.62
N ASP A 200 19.68 20.34 15.61
CA ASP A 200 18.88 21.34 14.93
C ASP A 200 17.67 21.77 15.76
N GLN A 201 17.81 22.91 16.44
CA GLN A 201 16.77 23.46 17.31
C GLN A 201 15.45 23.72 16.56
N GLY A 202 15.52 24.10 15.27
CA GLY A 202 14.33 24.36 14.46
C GLY A 202 13.49 23.09 14.21
N THR A 203 14.15 21.95 14.05
CA THR A 203 13.53 20.65 13.83
C THR A 203 13.04 20.04 15.13
N ARG A 204 13.74 20.26 16.25
CA ARG A 204 13.23 19.89 17.59
C ARG A 204 11.92 20.60 17.91
N GLU A 205 11.88 21.93 17.74
CA GLU A 205 10.66 22.73 17.92
C GLU A 205 9.54 22.29 16.97
N LEU A 206 9.88 21.85 15.76
CA LEU A 206 8.90 21.30 14.82
C LEU A 206 8.29 20.01 15.35
N VAL A 207 9.10 19.05 15.80
CA VAL A 207 8.62 17.76 16.34
C VAL A 207 7.72 18.01 17.56
N GLU A 208 8.13 18.87 18.48
CA GLU A 208 7.31 19.27 19.63
C GLU A 208 5.99 19.95 19.21
N ALA A 209 6.04 20.77 18.16
CA ALA A 209 4.84 21.43 17.64
C ALA A 209 3.86 20.44 17.01
N VAL A 210 4.36 19.45 16.27
CA VAL A 210 3.56 18.35 15.71
C VAL A 210 2.93 17.54 16.85
N ASP A 211 3.70 17.17 17.87
CA ASP A 211 3.22 16.42 19.03
C ASP A 211 2.08 17.12 19.76
N LYS A 212 2.27 18.40 20.13
CA LYS A 212 1.22 19.22 20.78
C LYS A 212 -0.07 19.25 19.95
N LEU A 213 0.04 19.42 18.63
CA LEU A 213 -1.12 19.54 17.74
C LEU A 213 -1.82 18.20 17.53
N LEU A 214 -1.09 17.10 17.34
CA LEU A 214 -1.68 15.77 17.19
C LEU A 214 -2.31 15.26 18.48
N ALA A 215 -1.65 15.45 19.63
CA ALA A 215 -2.23 15.10 20.93
C ALA A 215 -3.54 15.84 21.19
N HIS A 216 -3.63 17.12 20.80
CA HIS A 216 -4.88 17.88 20.87
C HIS A 216 -5.90 17.38 19.85
N ALA A 217 -5.50 17.08 18.63
CA ALA A 217 -6.37 16.52 17.59
C ALA A 217 -7.01 15.20 18.04
N ASP A 218 -6.22 14.31 18.64
CA ASP A 218 -6.70 13.03 19.20
C ASP A 218 -7.68 13.21 20.35
N LYS A 219 -7.49 14.27 21.16
CA LYS A 219 -8.38 14.59 22.26
C LYS A 219 -9.74 15.14 21.81
N VAL A 220 -9.76 15.95 20.76
CA VAL A 220 -10.99 16.65 20.31
C VAL A 220 -11.74 15.92 19.21
N ARG A 221 -11.09 15.01 18.48
CA ARG A 221 -11.75 14.26 17.41
C ARG A 221 -12.85 13.38 17.97
N ARG A 222 -13.94 13.27 17.21
CA ARG A 222 -15.03 12.32 17.47
C ARG A 222 -14.89 11.04 16.65
N LEU A 223 -14.32 11.12 15.45
CA LEU A 223 -14.12 9.98 14.57
C LEU A 223 -12.91 9.18 15.04
N GLU A 224 -13.04 7.86 15.00
CA GLU A 224 -11.90 6.95 15.13
C GLU A 224 -11.08 6.93 13.84
N VAL A 225 -9.77 6.72 13.98
CA VAL A 225 -8.86 6.58 12.85
C VAL A 225 -8.39 5.14 12.81
N ARG A 226 -8.88 4.39 11.82
CA ARG A 226 -8.46 3.03 11.50
C ARG A 226 -7.68 3.04 10.18
N ALA A 227 -6.81 2.06 9.99
CA ALA A 227 -6.00 1.95 8.78
C ALA A 227 -6.59 0.95 7.79
N ASN A 228 -6.18 1.08 6.52
CA ASN A 228 -6.29 0.00 5.55
C ASN A 228 -4.92 -0.70 5.53
N ALA A 229 -4.89 -1.98 5.87
CA ALA A 229 -3.65 -2.76 5.90
C ALA A 229 -3.97 -4.22 5.57
N ASP A 230 -3.17 -4.79 4.66
CA ASP A 230 -3.42 -6.11 4.10
C ASP A 230 -2.33 -7.14 4.50
N ASN A 231 -1.25 -6.69 5.14
CA ASN A 231 -0.14 -7.51 5.60
C ASN A 231 0.38 -7.04 6.99
N PRO A 232 1.14 -7.90 7.71
CA PRO A 232 1.57 -7.59 9.08
C PRO A 232 2.44 -6.34 9.20
N GLU A 233 3.30 -6.08 8.21
CA GLU A 233 4.20 -4.91 8.20
C GLU A 233 3.42 -3.59 8.11
N ASP A 234 2.41 -3.53 7.26
CA ASP A 234 1.53 -2.38 7.13
C ASP A 234 0.66 -2.19 8.38
N ALA A 235 0.20 -3.29 8.98
CA ALA A 235 -0.57 -3.24 10.22
C ALA A 235 0.27 -2.72 11.40
N GLU A 236 1.52 -3.17 11.53
CA GLU A 236 2.46 -2.71 12.55
C GLU A 236 2.77 -1.22 12.37
N ARG A 237 3.03 -0.79 11.14
CA ARG A 237 3.29 0.61 10.81
C ARG A 237 2.08 1.50 11.07
N ALA A 238 0.88 1.04 10.71
CA ALA A 238 -0.34 1.76 11.02
C ALA A 238 -0.53 1.89 12.54
N ARG A 239 -0.27 0.81 13.29
CA ARG A 239 -0.35 0.78 14.74
C ARG A 239 0.63 1.74 15.39
N SER A 240 1.88 1.80 14.92
CA SER A 240 2.89 2.73 15.45
C SER A 240 2.46 4.18 15.26
N PHE A 241 1.87 4.51 14.10
CA PHE A 241 1.33 5.85 13.81
C PHE A 241 0.02 6.19 14.55
N GLY A 242 -0.44 5.34 15.47
CA GLY A 242 -1.60 5.59 16.32
C GLY A 242 -2.93 5.07 15.79
N ALA A 243 -2.94 4.21 14.77
CA ALA A 243 -4.19 3.60 14.30
C ALA A 243 -4.91 2.84 15.42
N GLN A 244 -6.22 3.01 15.49
CA GLN A 244 -7.08 2.41 16.52
C GLN A 244 -7.57 1.01 16.15
N GLY A 245 -7.26 0.55 14.94
CA GLY A 245 -7.66 -0.73 14.37
C GLY A 245 -7.42 -0.73 12.86
N ILE A 246 -7.70 -1.86 12.21
CA ILE A 246 -7.75 -1.97 10.75
C ILE A 246 -9.21 -1.87 10.33
N GLY A 247 -9.57 -0.88 9.53
CA GLY A 247 -10.94 -0.68 9.04
C GLY A 247 -11.23 -1.40 7.72
N LEU A 248 -10.17 -1.83 7.02
CA LEU A 248 -10.26 -2.64 5.82
C LEU A 248 -8.96 -3.43 5.63
N CYS A 249 -9.04 -4.74 5.80
CA CYS A 249 -8.07 -5.71 5.33
C CYS A 249 -8.66 -6.43 4.11
N ARG A 250 -7.97 -6.32 2.98
CA ARG A 250 -8.35 -6.92 1.69
C ARG A 250 -7.76 -8.31 1.59
N THR A 251 -8.63 -9.32 1.49
CA THR A 251 -8.19 -10.72 1.41
C THR A 251 -7.69 -11.10 0.02
N GLU A 252 -7.97 -10.30 -1.00
CA GLU A 252 -7.59 -10.56 -2.39
C GLU A 252 -6.08 -10.76 -2.56
N HIS A 253 -5.28 -9.92 -1.90
CA HIS A 253 -3.82 -10.01 -1.97
C HIS A 253 -3.30 -11.32 -1.37
N MET A 254 -4.05 -11.95 -0.45
CA MET A 254 -3.71 -13.25 0.15
C MET A 254 -3.95 -14.44 -0.81
N PHE A 255 -4.57 -14.21 -1.96
CA PHE A 255 -4.86 -15.23 -2.99
C PHE A 255 -4.02 -15.07 -4.27
N LEU A 256 -3.33 -13.94 -4.42
CA LEU A 256 -2.50 -13.65 -5.59
C LEU A 256 -1.09 -14.22 -5.44
N GLY A 257 -0.24 -14.02 -6.46
CA GLY A 257 1.13 -14.52 -6.47
C GLY A 257 1.21 -16.04 -6.57
N GLU A 258 2.05 -16.66 -5.73
CA GLU A 258 2.29 -18.11 -5.72
C GLU A 258 1.04 -18.95 -5.38
N ARG A 259 0.02 -18.32 -4.77
CA ARG A 259 -1.22 -18.98 -4.34
C ARG A 259 -2.30 -18.98 -5.42
N ARG A 260 -2.12 -18.18 -6.47
CA ARG A 260 -3.05 -18.08 -7.60
C ARG A 260 -3.37 -19.44 -8.23
N PRO A 261 -2.40 -20.36 -8.47
CA PRO A 261 -2.71 -21.68 -9.02
C PRO A 261 -3.65 -22.53 -8.15
N LEU A 262 -3.66 -22.33 -6.83
CA LEU A 262 -4.59 -23.03 -5.93
C LEU A 262 -6.03 -22.55 -6.13
N VAL A 263 -6.20 -21.24 -6.33
CA VAL A 263 -7.49 -20.62 -6.64
C VAL A 263 -7.98 -21.08 -8.00
N GLU A 264 -7.13 -21.07 -9.03
CA GLU A 264 -7.43 -21.60 -10.36
C GLU A 264 -7.87 -23.07 -10.27
N ARG A 265 -7.12 -23.93 -9.54
CA ARG A 265 -7.48 -25.34 -9.32
C ARG A 265 -8.84 -25.49 -8.67
N ALA A 266 -9.14 -24.70 -7.62
CA ALA A 266 -10.42 -24.77 -6.94
C ALA A 266 -11.60 -24.39 -7.85
N ILE A 267 -11.40 -23.38 -8.70
CA ILE A 267 -12.40 -22.89 -9.65
C ILE A 267 -12.68 -23.92 -10.76
N LEU A 268 -11.62 -24.50 -11.34
CA LEU A 268 -11.70 -25.44 -12.46
C LEU A 268 -12.19 -26.83 -12.06
N SER A 269 -11.97 -27.21 -10.80
CA SER A 269 -12.44 -28.48 -10.26
C SER A 269 -13.98 -28.55 -10.25
N ALA A 270 -14.55 -29.74 -10.44
CA ALA A 270 -16.00 -29.91 -10.33
C ALA A 270 -16.53 -29.52 -8.94
N PRO A 271 -17.77 -29.02 -8.82
CA PRO A 271 -18.42 -28.82 -7.53
C PRO A 271 -18.38 -30.09 -6.68
N GLU A 272 -18.10 -29.93 -5.39
CA GLU A 272 -18.02 -31.03 -4.40
C GLU A 272 -16.97 -32.10 -4.72
N SER A 273 -16.03 -31.84 -5.63
CA SER A 273 -14.94 -32.77 -5.90
C SER A 273 -13.90 -32.79 -4.78
N ALA A 274 -13.25 -33.93 -4.58
CA ALA A 274 -12.14 -34.06 -3.64
C ALA A 274 -10.97 -33.12 -3.99
N GLU A 275 -10.76 -32.84 -5.28
CA GLU A 275 -9.73 -31.91 -5.75
C GLU A 275 -10.04 -30.46 -5.36
N ARG A 276 -11.30 -30.04 -5.47
CA ARG A 276 -11.75 -28.72 -5.01
C ARG A 276 -11.57 -28.59 -3.50
N GLN A 277 -11.98 -29.60 -2.74
CA GLN A 277 -11.82 -29.57 -1.29
C GLN A 277 -10.34 -29.50 -0.89
N ALA A 278 -9.47 -30.28 -1.52
CA ALA A 278 -8.03 -30.23 -1.24
C ALA A 278 -7.44 -28.84 -1.55
N ALA A 279 -7.90 -28.16 -2.61
CA ALA A 279 -7.50 -26.80 -2.90
C ALA A 279 -7.99 -25.79 -1.84
N PHE A 280 -9.23 -25.94 -1.36
CA PHE A 280 -9.76 -25.11 -0.28
C PHE A 280 -9.05 -25.35 1.05
N ASP A 281 -8.75 -26.59 1.41
CA ASP A 281 -8.02 -26.92 2.64
C ASP A 281 -6.61 -26.30 2.65
N GLU A 282 -5.94 -26.32 1.49
CA GLU A 282 -4.61 -25.71 1.32
C GLU A 282 -4.67 -24.18 1.41
N LEU A 283 -5.66 -23.56 0.76
CA LEU A 283 -5.90 -22.11 0.84
C LEU A 283 -6.26 -21.67 2.26
N GLU A 284 -7.12 -22.43 2.95
CA GLU A 284 -7.53 -22.15 4.34
C GLU A 284 -6.32 -22.14 5.27
N LYS A 285 -5.42 -23.12 5.13
CA LYS A 285 -4.19 -23.18 5.95
C LYS A 285 -3.30 -21.97 5.75
N LEU A 286 -3.08 -21.56 4.49
CA LEU A 286 -2.25 -20.41 4.16
C LEU A 286 -2.89 -19.11 4.69
N GLN A 287 -4.20 -18.95 4.49
CA GLN A 287 -4.92 -17.77 4.94
C GLN A 287 -5.02 -17.69 6.46
N LYS A 288 -5.14 -18.83 7.16
CA LYS A 288 -5.09 -18.90 8.62
C LYS A 288 -3.77 -18.34 9.15
N GLN A 289 -2.65 -18.67 8.50
CA GLN A 289 -1.33 -18.15 8.90
C GLN A 289 -1.26 -16.63 8.76
N ASP A 290 -1.70 -16.09 7.62
CA ASP A 290 -1.71 -14.63 7.41
C ASP A 290 -2.58 -13.92 8.45
N PHE A 291 -3.77 -14.46 8.75
CA PHE A 291 -4.66 -13.89 9.77
C PHE A 291 -4.08 -14.01 11.18
N LEU A 292 -3.36 -15.08 11.49
CA LEU A 292 -2.71 -15.27 12.78
C LEU A 292 -1.70 -14.15 13.04
N GLU A 293 -0.83 -13.88 12.07
CA GLU A 293 0.18 -12.82 12.16
C GLU A 293 -0.46 -11.43 12.25
N MET A 294 -1.46 -11.16 11.39
CA MET A 294 -2.19 -9.89 11.38
C MET A 294 -2.92 -9.61 12.70
N LEU A 295 -3.64 -10.61 13.22
CA LEU A 295 -4.39 -10.47 14.47
C LEU A 295 -3.46 -10.36 15.69
N GLU A 296 -2.29 -10.98 15.65
CA GLU A 296 -1.29 -10.85 16.72
C GLU A 296 -0.73 -9.42 16.78
N VAL A 297 -0.35 -8.84 15.63
CA VAL A 297 0.07 -7.43 15.52
C VAL A 297 -1.03 -6.48 16.04
N MET A 298 -2.28 -6.79 15.71
CA MET A 298 -3.44 -5.98 16.08
C MET A 298 -4.09 -6.40 17.39
N ASP A 299 -3.40 -7.13 18.25
CA ASP A 299 -3.96 -7.59 19.52
C ASP A 299 -4.56 -6.44 20.34
N GLY A 300 -5.78 -6.68 20.84
CA GLY A 300 -6.61 -5.70 21.57
C GLY A 300 -7.31 -4.65 20.71
N LYS A 301 -7.05 -4.57 19.40
CA LYS A 301 -7.67 -3.62 18.45
C LYS A 301 -8.57 -4.34 17.46
N SER A 302 -9.55 -3.63 16.90
CA SER A 302 -10.47 -4.22 15.91
C SER A 302 -9.81 -4.35 14.55
N MET A 303 -10.11 -5.44 13.85
CA MET A 303 -9.59 -5.72 12.51
C MET A 303 -10.72 -6.15 11.58
N THR A 304 -11.16 -5.24 10.71
CA THR A 304 -12.20 -5.53 9.71
C THR A 304 -11.58 -6.23 8.52
N VAL A 305 -11.98 -7.48 8.29
CA VAL A 305 -11.53 -8.33 7.19
C VAL A 305 -12.63 -8.40 6.14
N ARG A 306 -12.37 -7.87 4.95
CA ARG A 306 -13.30 -7.96 3.83
C ARG A 306 -13.11 -9.30 3.13
N LEU A 307 -14.20 -10.06 3.00
CA LEU A 307 -14.22 -11.27 2.18
C LEU A 307 -13.89 -10.94 0.72
N ILE A 308 -13.53 -11.97 -0.05
CA ILE A 308 -13.05 -11.81 -1.43
C ILE A 308 -14.08 -11.05 -2.30
N ASP A 309 -13.63 -9.94 -2.90
CA ASP A 309 -14.44 -9.06 -3.74
C ASP A 309 -14.27 -9.21 -5.27
N PRO A 310 -13.08 -9.52 -5.84
CA PRO A 310 -12.84 -9.42 -7.27
C PRO A 310 -13.53 -10.56 -8.02
N PRO A 311 -13.88 -10.33 -9.30
CA PRO A 311 -14.41 -11.37 -10.15
C PRO A 311 -13.34 -12.42 -10.46
N LEU A 312 -13.79 -13.66 -10.72
CA LEU A 312 -12.89 -14.81 -10.87
C LEU A 312 -11.87 -14.65 -12.01
N HIS A 313 -12.21 -13.93 -13.08
CA HIS A 313 -11.30 -13.76 -14.22
C HIS A 313 -10.03 -12.98 -13.86
N GLU A 314 -10.01 -12.21 -12.77
CA GLU A 314 -8.78 -11.57 -12.27
C GLU A 314 -7.74 -12.60 -11.77
N PHE A 315 -8.19 -13.80 -11.37
CA PHE A 315 -7.32 -14.92 -10.99
C PHE A 315 -6.96 -15.82 -12.17
N MET A 316 -7.54 -15.60 -13.35
CA MET A 316 -7.37 -16.47 -14.52
C MET A 316 -6.42 -15.85 -15.55
N PRO A 317 -5.77 -16.66 -16.42
CA PRO A 317 -4.95 -16.13 -17.51
C PRO A 317 -5.75 -15.18 -18.40
N ALA A 318 -5.10 -14.16 -18.95
CA ALA A 318 -5.76 -13.20 -19.82
C ALA A 318 -6.35 -13.92 -21.05
N LEU A 319 -7.64 -13.66 -21.34
CA LEU A 319 -8.37 -14.38 -22.39
C LEU A 319 -7.64 -14.35 -23.73
N ILE A 320 -7.13 -13.19 -24.15
CA ILE A 320 -6.44 -13.02 -25.44
C ILE A 320 -5.14 -13.83 -25.49
N GLU A 321 -4.37 -13.83 -24.39
CA GLU A 321 -3.12 -14.59 -24.30
C GLU A 321 -3.40 -16.09 -24.34
N LEU A 322 -4.41 -16.55 -23.61
CA LEU A 322 -4.80 -17.96 -23.58
C LEU A 322 -5.38 -18.42 -24.92
N GLU A 323 -6.20 -17.60 -25.58
CA GLU A 323 -6.70 -17.86 -26.94
C GLU A 323 -5.56 -18.00 -27.94
N THR A 324 -4.57 -17.12 -27.85
CA THR A 324 -3.38 -17.17 -28.69
C THR A 324 -2.56 -18.43 -28.40
N LYS A 325 -2.33 -18.75 -27.13
CA LYS A 325 -1.60 -19.96 -26.69
C LYS A 325 -2.27 -21.23 -27.21
N VAL A 326 -3.59 -21.35 -27.06
CA VAL A 326 -4.37 -22.50 -27.55
C VAL A 326 -4.36 -22.57 -29.08
N ALA A 327 -4.51 -21.44 -29.78
CA ALA A 327 -4.48 -21.42 -31.25
C ALA A 327 -3.11 -21.85 -31.81
N VAL A 328 -2.02 -21.34 -31.22
CA VAL A 328 -0.65 -21.74 -31.57
C VAL A 328 -0.45 -23.23 -31.28
N GLY A 329 -0.81 -23.69 -30.07
CA GLY A 329 -0.68 -25.10 -29.67
C GLY A 329 -1.44 -26.06 -30.59
N LYS A 330 -2.63 -25.67 -31.06
CA LYS A 330 -3.40 -26.43 -32.07
C LYS A 330 -2.68 -26.49 -33.42
N ALA A 331 -2.08 -25.39 -33.86
CA ALA A 331 -1.37 -25.32 -35.13
C ALA A 331 -0.03 -26.07 -35.11
N THR A 332 0.67 -26.07 -33.98
CA THR A 332 1.97 -26.73 -33.79
C THR A 332 1.86 -28.18 -33.34
N GLY A 333 0.65 -28.65 -33.00
CA GLY A 333 0.43 -30.00 -32.45
C GLY A 333 0.96 -30.18 -31.02
N THR A 334 1.22 -29.08 -30.29
CA THR A 334 1.75 -29.07 -28.92
C THR A 334 0.71 -28.56 -27.91
N LEU A 335 -0.58 -28.70 -28.23
CA LEU A 335 -1.66 -28.25 -27.35
C LEU A 335 -1.68 -29.08 -26.06
N ASP A 336 -1.62 -28.39 -24.92
CA ASP A 336 -1.94 -28.98 -23.64
C ASP A 336 -3.48 -29.07 -23.48
N PRO A 337 -4.06 -30.26 -23.23
CA PRO A 337 -5.48 -30.38 -22.91
C PRO A 337 -5.95 -29.49 -21.74
N ALA A 338 -5.05 -29.18 -20.80
CA ALA A 338 -5.35 -28.29 -19.68
C ALA A 338 -5.58 -26.84 -20.16
N ASP A 339 -4.81 -26.35 -21.14
CA ASP A 339 -4.99 -25.01 -21.71
C ASP A 339 -6.32 -24.90 -22.46
N GLU A 340 -6.75 -25.97 -23.14
CA GLU A 340 -8.05 -26.00 -23.83
C GLU A 340 -9.22 -26.01 -22.83
N ALA A 341 -9.13 -26.80 -21.76
CA ALA A 341 -10.12 -26.80 -20.68
C ALA A 341 -10.19 -25.43 -19.98
N MET A 342 -9.02 -24.84 -19.69
CA MET A 342 -8.90 -23.50 -19.12
C MET A 342 -9.57 -22.46 -20.01
N LEU A 343 -9.37 -22.51 -21.33
CA LEU A 343 -9.96 -21.53 -22.25
C LEU A 343 -11.49 -21.58 -22.25
N VAL A 344 -12.08 -22.77 -22.11
CA VAL A 344 -13.54 -22.93 -21.99
C VAL A 344 -14.05 -22.21 -20.75
N GLU A 345 -13.37 -22.38 -19.63
CA GLU A 345 -13.74 -21.77 -18.35
C GLU A 345 -13.51 -20.26 -18.32
N VAL A 346 -12.37 -19.78 -18.84
CA VAL A 346 -12.09 -18.35 -18.95
C VAL A 346 -13.12 -17.65 -19.83
N ARG A 347 -13.54 -18.25 -20.95
CA ARG A 347 -14.62 -17.71 -21.79
C ARG A 347 -15.96 -17.70 -21.07
N ARG A 348 -16.26 -18.73 -20.29
CA ARG A 348 -17.50 -18.82 -19.49
C ARG A 348 -17.57 -17.73 -18.42
N MET A 349 -16.43 -17.38 -17.82
CA MET A 349 -16.31 -16.36 -16.77
C MET A 349 -15.99 -14.97 -17.31
N HIS A 350 -15.81 -14.83 -18.62
CA HIS A 350 -15.53 -13.54 -19.24
C HIS A 350 -16.79 -12.67 -19.21
N GLU A 351 -16.64 -11.45 -18.68
CA GLU A 351 -17.72 -10.50 -18.53
C GLU A 351 -17.42 -9.23 -19.31
N GLN A 352 -18.45 -8.65 -19.94
CA GLN A 352 -18.31 -7.36 -20.61
C GLN A 352 -18.00 -6.21 -19.63
N ASN A 353 -18.55 -6.28 -18.41
CA ASN A 353 -18.38 -5.27 -17.37
C ASN A 353 -18.02 -5.92 -16.01
N PRO A 354 -16.75 -6.28 -15.79
CA PRO A 354 -16.26 -6.88 -14.54
C PRO A 354 -16.68 -6.16 -13.25
N MET A 355 -16.75 -4.83 -13.28
CA MET A 355 -17.12 -4.02 -12.12
C MET A 355 -18.54 -4.32 -11.60
N LEU A 356 -19.46 -4.72 -12.48
CA LEU A 356 -20.86 -4.97 -12.15
C LEU A 356 -21.23 -6.46 -12.19
N GLY A 357 -20.26 -7.34 -12.43
CA GLY A 357 -20.46 -8.75 -12.70
C GLY A 357 -20.54 -9.64 -11.46
N LEU A 358 -20.06 -10.88 -11.63
CA LEU A 358 -20.04 -11.95 -10.65
C LEU A 358 -18.85 -11.79 -9.69
N ARG A 359 -19.06 -10.96 -8.68
CA ARG A 359 -18.03 -10.56 -7.71
C ARG A 359 -18.65 -10.34 -6.31
N GLY A 360 -17.83 -10.18 -5.29
CA GLY A 360 -18.26 -9.96 -3.90
C GLY A 360 -19.27 -10.99 -3.40
N VAL A 361 -20.33 -10.54 -2.70
CA VAL A 361 -21.35 -11.45 -2.14
C VAL A 361 -21.99 -12.39 -3.17
N ARG A 362 -22.12 -11.95 -4.42
CA ARG A 362 -22.70 -12.76 -5.51
C ARG A 362 -21.81 -13.93 -5.83
N LEU A 363 -20.50 -13.72 -5.82
CA LEU A 363 -19.52 -14.76 -6.02
C LEU A 363 -19.54 -15.77 -4.87
N GLY A 364 -19.60 -15.31 -3.62
CA GLY A 364 -19.71 -16.18 -2.45
C GLY A 364 -20.97 -17.06 -2.47
N ILE A 365 -22.10 -16.51 -2.94
CA ILE A 365 -23.35 -17.27 -3.11
C ILE A 365 -23.25 -18.26 -4.29
N TYR A 366 -22.60 -17.86 -5.39
CA TYR A 366 -22.47 -18.70 -6.59
C TYR A 366 -21.46 -19.84 -6.43
N LEU A 367 -20.38 -19.62 -5.65
CA LEU A 367 -19.38 -20.62 -5.28
C LEU A 367 -19.42 -20.90 -3.77
N PRO A 368 -20.34 -21.76 -3.30
CA PRO A 368 -20.40 -22.17 -1.90
C PRO A 368 -19.05 -22.72 -1.42
N GLY A 369 -18.68 -22.40 -0.18
CA GLY A 369 -17.40 -22.77 0.43
C GLY A 369 -16.33 -21.70 0.34
N LEU A 370 -16.38 -20.81 -0.68
CA LEU A 370 -15.36 -19.77 -0.85
C LEU A 370 -15.34 -18.78 0.33
N PHE A 371 -16.49 -18.29 0.77
CA PHE A 371 -16.55 -17.45 1.98
C PHE A 371 -16.32 -18.27 3.24
N ALA A 372 -16.84 -19.50 3.30
CA ALA A 372 -16.70 -20.38 4.45
C ALA A 372 -15.23 -20.64 4.82
N LEU A 373 -14.36 -20.88 3.84
CA LEU A 373 -12.93 -21.09 4.10
C LEU A 373 -12.28 -19.84 4.71
N GLN A 374 -12.63 -18.64 4.23
CA GLN A 374 -12.07 -17.38 4.75
C GLN A 374 -12.52 -17.12 6.17
N MET A 375 -13.82 -17.31 6.43
CA MET A 375 -14.40 -17.14 7.75
C MET A 375 -13.84 -18.16 8.74
N ARG A 376 -13.67 -19.41 8.31
CA ARG A 376 -13.05 -20.47 9.13
C ARG A 376 -11.59 -20.15 9.43
N ALA A 377 -10.78 -19.82 8.43
CA ALA A 377 -9.39 -19.43 8.60
C ALA A 377 -9.23 -18.28 9.62
N LEU A 378 -10.08 -17.25 9.52
CA LEU A 378 -10.08 -16.11 10.44
C LEU A 378 -10.48 -16.51 11.86
N CYS A 379 -11.53 -17.32 12.01
CA CYS A 379 -11.99 -17.80 13.32
C CYS A 379 -10.98 -18.73 13.99
N GLU A 380 -10.34 -19.60 13.21
CA GLU A 380 -9.29 -20.52 13.65
C GLU A 380 -8.06 -19.73 14.14
N ALA A 381 -7.60 -18.73 13.39
CA ALA A 381 -6.52 -17.86 13.80
C ALA A 381 -6.87 -17.10 15.10
N ALA A 382 -8.09 -16.56 15.20
CA ALA A 382 -8.55 -15.90 16.42
C ALA A 382 -8.62 -16.89 17.61
N ALA A 383 -9.08 -18.11 17.40
CA ALA A 383 -9.16 -19.14 18.44
C ALA A 383 -7.76 -19.51 18.98
N ASP A 384 -6.78 -19.66 18.10
CA ASP A 384 -5.39 -19.93 18.47
C ASP A 384 -4.79 -18.80 19.33
N LEU A 385 -5.07 -17.53 18.97
CA LEU A 385 -4.60 -16.38 19.75
C LEU A 385 -5.31 -16.25 21.10
N VAL A 386 -6.63 -16.52 21.16
CA VAL A 386 -7.36 -16.58 22.44
C VAL A 386 -6.79 -17.68 23.34
N ALA A 387 -6.48 -18.86 22.78
CA ALA A 387 -5.84 -19.95 23.54
C ALA A 387 -4.45 -19.57 24.06
N ARG A 388 -3.73 -18.67 23.36
CA ARG A 388 -2.46 -18.06 23.80
C ARG A 388 -2.64 -16.94 24.84
N GLY A 389 -3.88 -16.59 25.21
CA GLY A 389 -4.19 -15.55 26.19
C GLY A 389 -4.26 -14.13 25.61
N LEU A 390 -4.30 -13.99 24.29
CA LEU A 390 -4.48 -12.71 23.59
C LEU A 390 -5.98 -12.38 23.42
N ASN A 391 -6.27 -11.17 22.93
CA ASN A 391 -7.61 -10.60 22.76
C ASN A 391 -7.82 -10.11 21.31
N PRO A 392 -7.85 -11.03 20.32
CA PRO A 392 -8.16 -10.68 18.94
C PRO A 392 -9.61 -10.22 18.79
N ARG A 393 -9.84 -9.20 17.94
CA ARG A 393 -11.17 -8.62 17.67
C ARG A 393 -11.46 -8.50 16.16
N PRO A 394 -11.55 -9.63 15.43
CA PRO A 394 -11.86 -9.61 14.01
C PRO A 394 -13.31 -9.22 13.73
N GLU A 395 -13.52 -8.46 12.67
CA GLU A 395 -14.85 -8.07 12.16
C GLU A 395 -14.95 -8.54 10.69
N ILE A 396 -15.83 -9.48 10.39
CA ILE A 396 -16.04 -10.00 9.03
C ILE A 396 -16.86 -8.99 8.25
N MET A 397 -16.40 -8.56 7.08
CA MET A 397 -17.13 -7.63 6.20
C MET A 397 -17.47 -8.28 4.88
N VAL A 398 -18.77 -8.32 4.55
CA VAL A 398 -19.28 -8.87 3.29
C VAL A 398 -19.30 -7.79 2.21
N PRO A 399 -18.57 -7.95 1.09
CA PRO A 399 -18.52 -6.96 0.03
C PRO A 399 -19.77 -6.98 -0.87
N LEU A 400 -20.08 -5.82 -1.47
CA LEU A 400 -21.02 -5.66 -2.58
C LEU A 400 -22.48 -6.11 -2.33
N VAL A 401 -22.93 -6.06 -1.08
CA VAL A 401 -24.32 -6.38 -0.70
C VAL A 401 -25.31 -5.39 -1.34
N GLY A 402 -26.24 -5.91 -2.13
CA GLY A 402 -27.34 -5.14 -2.74
C GLY A 402 -28.70 -5.40 -2.08
N SER A 403 -28.84 -6.49 -1.33
CA SER A 403 -30.07 -6.84 -0.61
C SER A 403 -29.80 -7.41 0.78
N VAL A 404 -30.76 -7.22 1.69
CA VAL A 404 -30.70 -7.79 3.04
C VAL A 404 -30.61 -9.32 3.00
N ARG A 405 -31.19 -9.97 1.98
CA ARG A 405 -31.21 -11.43 1.89
C ARG A 405 -29.83 -12.00 1.55
N GLU A 406 -29.07 -11.32 0.70
CA GLU A 406 -27.67 -11.71 0.41
C GLU A 406 -26.83 -11.71 1.68
N LEU A 407 -26.95 -10.67 2.50
CA LEU A 407 -26.22 -10.59 3.78
C LEU A 407 -26.70 -11.64 4.79
N GLN A 408 -28.01 -11.91 4.86
CA GLN A 408 -28.55 -12.94 5.77
C GLN A 408 -27.97 -14.32 5.50
N LEU A 409 -27.85 -14.71 4.21
CA LEU A 409 -27.29 -16.02 3.84
C LEU A 409 -25.85 -16.17 4.33
N VAL A 410 -25.01 -15.15 4.10
CA VAL A 410 -23.61 -15.17 4.54
C VAL A 410 -23.49 -15.11 6.06
N ARG A 411 -24.36 -14.32 6.71
CA ARG A 411 -24.37 -14.21 8.17
C ARG A 411 -24.75 -15.52 8.87
N GLU A 412 -25.77 -16.22 8.37
CA GLU A 412 -26.18 -17.52 8.92
C GLU A 412 -25.03 -18.55 8.80
N GLU A 413 -24.31 -18.56 7.69
CA GLU A 413 -23.12 -19.39 7.49
C GLU A 413 -21.99 -19.01 8.46
N ALA A 414 -21.69 -17.71 8.59
CA ALA A 414 -20.66 -17.18 9.47
C ALA A 414 -20.93 -17.50 10.95
N GLU A 415 -22.16 -17.30 11.44
CA GLU A 415 -22.55 -17.62 12.82
C GLU A 415 -22.38 -19.12 13.12
N GLY A 416 -22.70 -19.99 12.15
CA GLY A 416 -22.46 -21.43 12.25
C GLY A 416 -20.98 -21.79 12.34
N ILE A 417 -20.13 -21.14 11.54
CA ILE A 417 -18.66 -21.35 11.57
C ILE A 417 -18.06 -20.88 12.89
N ILE A 418 -18.43 -19.70 13.37
CA ILE A 418 -17.96 -19.15 14.66
C ILE A 418 -18.29 -20.13 15.80
N ALA A 419 -19.54 -20.62 15.85
CA ALA A 419 -19.96 -21.58 16.87
C ALA A 419 -19.20 -22.91 16.77
N SER A 420 -18.99 -23.41 15.56
CA SER A 420 -18.25 -24.66 15.31
C SER A 420 -16.79 -24.56 15.75
N VAL A 421 -16.08 -23.49 15.38
CA VAL A 421 -14.67 -23.29 15.71
C VAL A 421 -14.50 -23.07 17.22
N ALA A 422 -15.36 -22.26 17.83
CA ALA A 422 -15.38 -22.03 19.27
C ALA A 422 -15.54 -23.33 20.07
N ALA A 423 -16.45 -24.21 19.64
CA ALA A 423 -16.67 -25.51 20.28
C ALA A 423 -15.47 -26.45 20.11
N SER A 424 -14.85 -26.48 18.92
CA SER A 424 -13.69 -27.33 18.62
C SER A 424 -12.47 -26.96 19.47
N HIS A 425 -12.22 -25.67 19.64
CA HIS A 425 -11.05 -25.15 20.38
C HIS A 425 -11.31 -24.98 21.89
N GLY A 426 -12.57 -25.06 22.32
CA GLY A 426 -12.95 -24.82 23.72
C GLY A 426 -12.74 -23.38 24.17
N VAL A 427 -12.77 -22.42 23.25
CA VAL A 427 -12.55 -20.98 23.51
C VAL A 427 -13.77 -20.14 23.12
N GLY A 428 -13.97 -19.02 23.82
CA GLY A 428 -15.02 -18.06 23.48
C GLY A 428 -14.58 -17.12 22.37
N LEU A 429 -15.28 -17.15 21.24
CA LEU A 429 -15.05 -16.24 20.10
C LEU A 429 -16.00 -15.03 20.12
N SER A 430 -16.32 -14.49 21.30
CA SER A 430 -17.20 -13.32 21.44
C SER A 430 -16.61 -12.02 20.89
N GLY A 431 -15.32 -12.00 20.58
CA GLY A 431 -14.64 -10.88 19.92
C GLY A 431 -14.80 -10.86 18.41
N VAL A 432 -15.40 -11.90 17.81
CA VAL A 432 -15.67 -11.96 16.36
C VAL A 432 -17.03 -11.33 16.07
N SER A 433 -17.09 -10.40 15.11
CA SER A 433 -18.35 -9.84 14.60
C SER A 433 -18.50 -10.01 13.08
N ILE A 434 -19.71 -9.80 12.56
CA ILE A 434 -20.08 -9.90 11.13
C ILE A 434 -20.80 -8.63 10.69
#